data_AF-A0A4Q9LB71-F1
#
_entry.id   AF-A0A4Q9LB71-F1
#
_cell.length_a   1.000
_cell.length_b   1.000
_cell.length_c   1.000
_cell.angle_alpha   90.00
_cell.angle_beta   90.00
_cell.angle_gamma   90.00
#
_symmetry.space_group_name_H-M   'P 1'
#
loop_
_entity.id
_entity.type
_entity.pdbx_description
1 polymer ?
#
loop_
_entity_poly.entity_id
_entity_poly.type
_entity_poly.pdbx_seq_one_letter_code
_entity_poly.pdbx_strand_id
1 'polypeptide(L)'
;MLPNTLPHTLYTQLANKTLSNIYDYLDNQNIDSTLDYTNSVITYKVAGIGDYVFNKQPPLQQLWVSSPLSGPSHFECKDKQFIENKSKEEITGFIKKEIESIINKRNKSGIEGMIIGYKESIINKRNKSNILPLNKPPLTISKIFNINNTPLTNNEIYKTNNTPLKPNIFF
;
A
#
# COMPACT_ATOMS: atom_id res chain seq x y z
N MET A 1 27.60 19.66 29.52
CA MET A 1 27.77 18.63 28.48
C MET A 1 26.50 17.80 28.44
N LEU A 2 25.87 17.63 27.28
CA LEU A 2 24.62 16.85 27.17
C LEU A 2 24.95 15.36 27.43
N PRO A 3 24.28 14.67 28.38
CA PRO A 3 24.74 13.37 28.88
C PRO A 3 24.66 12.18 27.90
N ASN A 4 24.05 12.35 26.72
CA ASN A 4 23.63 11.22 25.86
C ASN A 4 24.01 11.39 24.38
N THR A 5 25.04 12.19 24.06
CA THR A 5 25.43 12.45 22.68
C THR A 5 26.31 11.31 22.15
N LEU A 6 25.87 10.62 21.09
CA LEU A 6 26.69 9.60 20.42
C LEU A 6 27.94 10.25 19.81
N PRO A 7 29.05 9.51 19.67
CA PRO A 7 30.17 9.96 18.85
C PRO A 7 29.68 10.37 17.45
N HIS A 8 30.12 11.53 16.97
CA HIS A 8 29.67 12.07 15.68
C HIS A 8 29.85 11.08 14.52
N THR A 9 30.95 10.33 14.53
CA THR A 9 31.25 9.27 13.55
C THR A 9 30.23 8.14 13.60
N LEU A 10 29.84 7.70 14.80
CA LEU A 10 28.86 6.64 15.01
C LEU A 10 27.46 7.07 14.55
N TYR A 11 27.01 8.28 14.94
CA TYR A 11 25.75 8.84 14.43
C TYR A 11 25.75 8.87 12.89
N THR A 12 26.83 9.38 12.29
CA THR A 12 26.93 9.51 10.83
C THR A 12 26.82 8.16 10.13
N GLN A 13 27.50 7.14 10.65
CA GLN A 13 27.44 5.76 10.13
C GLN A 13 26.02 5.19 10.22
N LEU A 14 25.38 5.32 11.38
CA LEU A 14 24.02 4.84 11.60
C LEU A 14 23.01 5.56 10.69
N ALA A 15 23.08 6.88 10.62
CA ALA A 15 22.21 7.69 9.77
C ALA A 15 22.35 7.34 8.29
N ASN A 16 23.59 7.19 7.80
CA ASN A 16 23.85 6.78 6.42
C ASN A 16 23.29 5.38 6.13
N LYS A 17 23.52 4.43 7.03
CA LYS A 17 23.00 3.06 6.89
C LYS A 17 21.48 3.05 6.88
N THR A 18 20.83 3.78 7.78
CA THR A 18 19.37 3.87 7.84
C THR A 18 18.80 4.50 6.57
N LEU A 19 19.38 5.60 6.07
CA LEU A 19 18.94 6.19 4.81
C LEU A 19 19.14 5.26 3.61
N SER A 20 20.26 4.52 3.54
CA SER A 20 20.46 3.50 2.51
C SER A 20 19.36 2.43 2.55
N ASN A 21 19.05 1.90 3.74
CA ASN A 21 17.99 0.90 3.90
C ASN A 21 16.61 1.45 3.51
N ILE A 22 16.34 2.72 3.81
CA ILE A 22 15.10 3.39 3.40
C ILE A 22 15.05 3.49 1.88
N TYR A 23 16.15 3.92 1.23
CA TYR A 23 16.24 4.00 -0.22
C TYR A 23 15.95 2.64 -0.86
N ASP A 24 16.67 1.60 -0.44
CA ASP A 24 16.51 0.24 -0.96
C ASP A 24 15.07 -0.27 -0.75
N TYR A 25 14.47 0.02 0.41
CA TYR A 25 13.08 -0.33 0.66
C TYR A 25 12.12 0.37 -0.32
N LEU A 26 12.27 1.67 -0.53
CA LEU A 26 11.40 2.46 -1.41
C LEU A 26 11.56 2.09 -2.89
N ASP A 27 12.79 1.83 -3.34
CA ASP A 27 13.10 1.42 -4.72
C ASP A 27 12.45 0.07 -5.09
N ASN A 28 12.32 -0.81 -4.10
CA ASN A 28 11.70 -2.12 -4.27
C ASN A 28 10.16 -2.09 -4.25
N GLN A 29 9.52 -0.93 -4.10
CA GLN A 29 8.06 -0.83 -4.08
C GLN A 29 7.49 -0.76 -5.50
N ASN A 30 6.51 -1.61 -5.81
CA ASN A 30 5.79 -1.57 -7.09
C ASN A 30 4.72 -0.46 -7.09
N ILE A 31 5.16 0.79 -6.97
CA ILE A 31 4.34 2.00 -6.88
C ILE A 31 4.81 2.96 -7.98
N ASP A 32 3.86 3.52 -8.74
CA ASP A 32 4.14 4.64 -9.65
C ASP A 32 4.75 5.83 -8.87
N SER A 33 6.07 5.96 -8.98
CA SER A 33 6.91 6.85 -8.18
C SER A 33 8.28 7.07 -8.81
N THR A 34 8.97 8.13 -8.39
CA THR A 34 10.38 8.40 -8.71
C THR A 34 11.18 8.55 -7.42
N LEU A 35 12.39 8.01 -7.39
CA LEU A 35 13.26 8.01 -6.22
C LEU A 35 14.63 8.60 -6.56
N ASP A 36 15.04 9.61 -5.80
CA ASP A 36 16.34 10.28 -5.93
C ASP A 36 17.06 10.33 -4.59
N TYR A 37 18.38 10.12 -4.59
CA TYR A 37 19.22 10.32 -3.41
C TYR A 37 20.43 11.20 -3.73
N THR A 38 20.32 12.49 -3.38
CA THR A 38 21.36 13.50 -3.67
C THR A 38 21.71 14.29 -2.43
N ASN A 39 22.99 14.59 -2.20
CA ASN A 39 23.46 15.41 -1.09
C ASN A 39 22.90 14.99 0.28
N SER A 40 22.84 13.68 0.55
CA SER A 40 22.29 13.14 1.80
C SER A 40 20.79 13.42 2.03
N VAL A 41 20.05 13.71 0.96
CA VAL A 41 18.59 13.91 0.96
C VAL A 41 17.96 12.90 0.01
N ILE A 42 17.05 12.08 0.52
CA ILE A 42 16.22 11.20 -0.30
C ILE A 42 14.94 11.97 -0.64
N THR A 43 14.60 12.03 -1.92
CA THR A 43 13.30 12.53 -2.39
C THR A 43 12.56 11.39 -3.06
N TYR A 44 11.37 11.06 -2.56
CA TYR A 44 10.54 9.99 -3.10
C TYR A 44 9.17 10.56 -3.50
N LYS A 45 8.95 10.73 -4.80
CA LYS A 45 7.76 11.35 -5.36
C LYS A 45 6.77 10.27 -5.75
N VAL A 46 5.60 10.25 -5.13
CA VAL A 46 4.57 9.23 -5.36
C VAL A 46 3.41 9.85 -6.14
N ALA A 47 3.14 9.31 -7.33
CA ALA A 47 2.13 9.85 -8.23
C ALA A 47 0.73 9.91 -7.56
N GLY A 48 0.09 11.09 -7.61
CA GLY A 48 -1.22 11.31 -7.02
C GLY A 48 -1.26 11.31 -5.48
N ILE A 49 -0.11 11.23 -4.81
CA ILE A 49 -0.01 11.30 -3.34
C ILE A 49 0.82 12.52 -2.90
N GLY A 50 2.02 12.68 -3.46
CA GLY A 50 2.94 13.78 -3.13
C GLY A 50 4.37 13.31 -2.88
N ASP A 51 5.18 14.21 -2.33
CA ASP A 51 6.62 14.02 -2.21
C ASP A 51 7.03 13.76 -0.76
N TYR A 52 7.75 12.67 -0.56
CA TYR A 52 8.50 12.41 0.67
C TYR A 52 9.90 13.01 0.57
N VAL A 53 10.37 13.59 1.67
CA VAL A 53 11.75 14.07 1.79
C VAL A 53 12.36 13.54 3.08
N PHE A 54 13.50 12.84 2.98
CA PHE A 54 14.26 12.35 4.13
C PHE A 54 15.62 13.03 4.18
N ASN A 55 16.03 13.52 5.35
CA ASN A 55 17.31 14.21 5.50
C ASN A 55 17.96 13.98 6.87
N LYS A 56 19.29 14.10 6.91
CA LYS A 56 20.05 14.11 8.17
C LYS A 56 19.99 15.48 8.85
N GLN A 57 20.02 15.46 10.18
CA GLN A 57 20.26 16.64 11.02
C GLN A 57 21.38 16.35 12.03
N PRO A 58 22.66 16.44 11.62
CA PRO A 58 23.80 16.06 12.45
C PRO A 58 23.92 16.79 13.78
N PRO A 59 23.69 18.12 13.88
CA PRO A 59 23.78 18.83 15.17
C PRO A 59 22.81 18.29 16.22
N LEU A 60 21.67 17.74 15.78
CA LEU A 60 20.62 17.19 16.64
C LEU A 60 20.68 15.66 16.76
N GLN A 61 21.58 15.01 16.03
CA GLN A 61 21.64 13.54 15.89
C GLN A 61 20.29 12.92 15.50
N GLN A 62 19.63 13.55 14.52
CA GLN A 62 18.29 13.17 14.07
C GLN A 62 18.25 12.81 12.58
N LEU A 63 17.19 12.09 12.20
CA LEU A 63 16.69 12.01 10.84
C LEU A 63 15.33 12.70 10.78
N TRP A 64 15.10 13.49 9.74
CA TRP A 64 13.85 14.19 9.51
C TRP A 64 13.17 13.61 8.28
N VAL A 65 11.83 13.61 8.33
CA VAL A 65 10.96 13.14 7.27
C VAL A 65 9.87 14.17 7.04
N SER A 66 9.72 14.65 5.82
CA SER A 66 8.52 15.33 5.36
C SER A 66 7.65 14.30 4.66
N SER A 67 6.52 13.92 5.25
CA SER A 67 5.54 13.02 4.62
C SER A 67 4.39 13.83 3.98
N PRO A 68 3.94 13.49 2.76
CA PRO A 68 2.72 14.05 2.19
C PRO A 68 1.43 13.54 2.87
N LEU A 69 1.51 12.47 3.69
CA LEU A 69 0.36 11.91 4.40
C LEU A 69 0.21 12.50 5.81
N SER A 70 1.32 12.60 6.54
CA SER A 70 1.32 12.93 7.98
C SER A 70 2.06 14.23 8.31
N GLY A 71 2.71 14.88 7.34
CA GLY A 71 3.49 16.09 7.54
C GLY A 71 4.90 15.80 8.09
N PRO A 72 5.57 16.81 8.68
CA PRO A 72 6.93 16.68 9.16
C PRO A 72 7.04 15.84 10.44
N SER A 73 8.02 14.96 10.49
CA SER A 73 8.39 14.14 11.64
C SER A 73 9.91 14.08 11.80
N HIS A 74 10.37 13.89 13.04
CA HIS A 74 11.79 13.88 13.37
C HIS A 74 12.09 12.78 14.38
N PHE A 75 13.11 12.00 14.06
CA PHE A 75 13.50 10.75 14.72
C PHE A 75 14.87 10.92 15.36
N GLU A 76 14.95 10.71 16.67
CA GLU A 76 16.16 10.85 17.47
C GLU A 76 16.93 9.53 17.51
N CYS A 77 18.26 9.59 17.42
CA CYS A 77 19.09 8.39 17.52
C CYS A 77 19.17 7.91 18.98
N LYS A 78 18.47 6.81 19.30
CA LYS A 78 18.42 6.16 20.63
C LYS A 78 18.76 4.69 20.47
N ASP A 79 19.71 4.20 21.26
CA ASP A 79 20.13 2.79 21.23
C ASP A 79 20.40 2.26 19.82
N LYS A 80 21.07 3.10 19.00
CA LYS A 80 21.40 2.84 17.59
C LYS A 80 20.20 2.71 16.64
N GLN A 81 19.02 3.17 17.05
CA GLN A 81 17.79 3.22 16.26
C GLN A 81 17.29 4.66 16.15
N PHE A 82 16.45 4.96 15.16
CA PHE A 82 15.86 6.28 14.97
C PHE A 82 14.40 6.26 15.38
N ILE A 83 14.10 6.86 16.53
CA ILE A 83 12.80 6.75 17.21
C ILE A 83 12.13 8.12 17.30
N GLU A 84 10.83 8.20 16.97
CA GLU A 84 10.02 9.40 17.16
C GLU A 84 9.58 9.55 18.63
N ASN A 85 9.57 10.77 19.14
CA ASN A 85 9.42 10.99 20.58
C ASN A 85 7.98 10.84 21.10
N LYS A 86 6.97 11.14 20.29
CA LYS A 86 5.54 11.10 20.65
C LYS A 86 4.96 9.69 20.47
N SER A 87 5.10 9.10 19.29
CA SER A 87 4.57 7.78 18.91
C SER A 87 5.44 6.63 19.40
N LYS A 88 6.73 6.88 19.71
CA LYS A 88 7.75 5.85 20.00
C LYS A 88 8.00 4.90 18.83
N GLU A 89 7.54 5.28 17.63
CA GLU A 89 7.71 4.49 16.43
C GLU A 89 9.13 4.64 15.89
N GLU A 90 9.68 3.53 15.39
CA GLU A 90 10.95 3.52 14.68
C GLU A 90 10.74 3.93 13.21
N ILE A 91 11.70 4.65 12.63
CA ILE A 91 11.56 5.27 11.31
C ILE A 91 11.22 4.27 10.19
N THR A 92 11.80 3.08 10.20
CA THR A 92 11.50 2.03 9.22
C THR A 92 10.06 1.54 9.35
N GLY A 93 9.58 1.34 10.59
CA GLY A 93 8.18 1.00 10.87
C GLY A 93 7.21 2.06 10.36
N PHE A 94 7.51 3.34 10.66
CA PHE A 94 6.73 4.48 10.20
C PHE A 94 6.60 4.52 8.68
N ILE A 95 7.73 4.39 7.96
CA ILE A 95 7.74 4.43 6.48
C ILE A 95 6.96 3.26 5.91
N LYS A 96 7.19 2.03 6.40
CA LYS A 96 6.48 0.83 5.93
C LYS A 96 4.97 1.00 6.03
N LYS A 97 4.49 1.46 7.18
CA LYS A 97 3.06 1.68 7.42
C LYS A 97 2.45 2.67 6.45
N GLU A 98 3.14 3.77 6.15
CA GLU A 98 2.64 4.76 5.19
C GLU A 98 2.59 4.22 3.76
N ILE A 99 3.66 3.56 3.32
CA ILE A 99 3.74 2.94 1.99
C ILE A 99 2.68 1.84 1.82
N GLU A 100 2.51 0.98 2.82
CA GLU A 100 1.44 -0.03 2.84
C GLU A 100 0.05 0.61 2.76
N SER A 101 -0.18 1.73 3.44
CA SER A 101 -1.45 2.48 3.35
C SER A 101 -1.72 2.97 1.92
N ILE A 102 -0.71 3.48 1.22
CA ILE A 102 -0.81 3.92 -0.18
C ILE A 102 -1.16 2.74 -1.09
N ILE A 103 -0.45 1.62 -0.96
CA ILE A 103 -0.69 0.40 -1.76
C ILE A 103 -2.11 -0.10 -1.54
N ASN A 104 -2.55 -0.20 -0.29
CA ASN A 104 -3.88 -0.69 0.06
C ASN A 104 -4.98 0.22 -0.50
N LYS A 105 -4.80 1.55 -0.43
CA LYS A 105 -5.75 2.52 -0.99
C LYS A 105 -5.86 2.36 -2.51
N ARG A 106 -4.73 2.24 -3.22
CA ARG A 106 -4.71 2.03 -4.68
C ARG A 106 -5.39 0.72 -5.09
N ASN A 107 -5.12 -0.38 -4.38
CA ASN A 107 -5.76 -1.68 -4.64
C ASN A 107 -7.28 -1.62 -4.49
N LYS A 108 -7.77 -0.97 -3.43
CA LYS A 108 -9.22 -0.81 -3.20
C LYS A 108 -9.90 -0.01 -4.32
N SER A 109 -9.30 1.11 -4.73
CA SER A 109 -9.82 1.92 -5.84
C SER A 109 -9.83 1.18 -7.17
N GLY A 110 -8.82 0.35 -7.44
CA GLY A 110 -8.77 -0.49 -8.64
C GLY A 110 -9.92 -1.51 -8.70
N ILE A 111 -10.20 -2.19 -7.58
CA ILE A 111 -11.32 -3.14 -7.48
C ILE A 111 -12.66 -2.43 -7.69
N GLU A 112 -12.85 -1.27 -7.06
CA GLU A 112 -14.09 -0.49 -7.19
C GLU A 112 -14.33 -0.06 -8.64
N GLY A 113 -13.29 0.44 -9.33
CA GLY A 113 -13.36 0.77 -10.76
C GLY A 113 -13.73 -0.43 -11.63
N MET A 114 -13.17 -1.61 -11.34
CA MET A 114 -13.50 -2.83 -12.09
C MET A 114 -14.96 -3.26 -11.90
N ILE A 115 -15.50 -3.12 -10.69
CA ILE A 115 -16.92 -3.40 -10.40
C ILE A 115 -17.84 -2.42 -11.13
N ILE A 116 -17.52 -1.13 -11.11
CA ILE A 116 -18.29 -0.09 -11.79
C ILE A 116 -18.31 -0.36 -13.31
N GLY A 117 -17.14 -0.55 -13.92
CA GLY A 117 -17.04 -0.85 -15.35
C GLY A 117 -17.79 -2.13 -15.74
N TYR A 118 -17.74 -3.17 -14.91
CA TYR A 118 -18.54 -4.37 -15.13
C TYR A 118 -20.04 -4.11 -15.08
N LYS A 119 -20.54 -3.38 -14.06
CA LYS A 119 -21.96 -3.02 -13.94
C LYS A 119 -22.45 -2.22 -15.14
N GLU A 120 -21.67 -1.23 -15.59
CA GLU A 120 -21.97 -0.44 -16.79
C GLU A 120 -22.05 -1.32 -18.04
N SER A 121 -21.12 -2.27 -18.20
CA SER A 121 -21.13 -3.21 -19.33
C SER A 121 -22.40 -4.07 -19.39
N ILE A 122 -22.91 -4.49 -18.22
CA ILE A 122 -24.15 -5.28 -18.10
C ILE A 122 -25.37 -4.42 -18.42
N ILE A 123 -25.43 -3.18 -17.93
CA ILE A 123 -26.50 -2.23 -18.23
C ILE A 123 -26.54 -1.93 -19.73
N ASN A 124 -25.39 -1.66 -20.35
CA ASN A 124 -25.29 -1.40 -21.78
C ASN A 124 -25.73 -2.60 -22.63
N LYS A 125 -25.40 -3.84 -22.23
CA LYS A 125 -25.92 -5.05 -22.87
C LYS A 125 -27.44 -5.16 -22.76
N ARG A 126 -28.04 -4.89 -21.60
CA ARG A 126 -29.50 -4.89 -21.40
C ARG A 126 -30.20 -3.87 -22.29
N ASN A 127 -29.66 -2.66 -22.39
CA ASN A 127 -30.23 -1.60 -23.24
C ASN A 127 -30.13 -1.95 -24.73
N LYS A 128 -29.10 -2.71 -25.13
CA LYS A 128 -28.97 -3.23 -26.50
C LYS A 128 -29.85 -4.46 -26.76
N SER A 129 -30.25 -5.20 -25.72
CA SER A 129 -31.01 -6.45 -25.80
C SER A 129 -32.48 -6.28 -25.41
N ASN A 130 -33.12 -5.15 -25.69
CA ASN A 130 -34.58 -5.00 -25.60
C ASN A 130 -35.31 -5.82 -26.71
N ILE A 131 -35.04 -7.13 -26.73
CA ILE A 131 -35.89 -8.20 -27.23
C ILE A 131 -36.02 -9.21 -26.06
N LEU A 132 -37.12 -9.03 -25.30
CA LEU A 132 -37.73 -9.85 -24.23
C LEU A 132 -36.96 -10.16 -22.91
N PRO A 133 -37.62 -10.05 -21.72
CA PRO A 133 -37.00 -10.39 -20.44
C PRO A 133 -37.16 -11.89 -20.12
N LEU A 134 -36.06 -12.55 -19.73
CA LEU A 134 -36.11 -13.85 -19.05
C LEU A 134 -35.63 -13.67 -17.61
N ASN A 135 -36.54 -13.86 -16.64
CA ASN A 135 -36.26 -13.86 -15.21
C ASN A 135 -35.19 -14.91 -14.85
N LYS A 136 -33.94 -14.47 -14.65
CA LYS A 136 -32.92 -15.24 -13.93
C LYS A 136 -32.45 -14.44 -12.71
N PRO A 137 -32.41 -15.05 -11.51
CA PRO A 137 -32.01 -14.34 -10.30
C PRO A 137 -30.54 -13.91 -10.36
N PRO A 138 -30.17 -12.79 -9.71
CA PRO A 138 -28.81 -12.27 -9.73
C PRO A 138 -27.82 -13.23 -9.05
N LEU A 139 -26.63 -13.40 -9.64
CA LEU A 139 -25.53 -14.16 -9.05
C LEU A 139 -24.89 -13.37 -7.91
N THR A 140 -24.76 -13.96 -6.73
CA THR A 140 -24.14 -13.34 -5.54
C THR A 140 -22.60 -13.30 -5.67
N ILE A 141 -21.98 -12.28 -5.06
CA ILE A 141 -20.54 -11.93 -5.14
C ILE A 141 -19.57 -13.10 -4.87
N SER A 142 -19.93 -14.06 -4.01
CA SER A 142 -19.11 -15.24 -3.67
C SER A 142 -18.89 -16.23 -4.83
N LYS A 143 -19.52 -16.01 -5.99
CA LYS A 143 -19.45 -16.91 -7.15
C LYS A 143 -18.53 -16.45 -8.28
N ILE A 144 -17.93 -15.25 -8.18
CA ILE A 144 -17.21 -14.60 -9.30
C ILE A 144 -15.69 -14.54 -9.06
N PHE A 145 -15.24 -14.61 -7.82
CA PHE A 145 -13.83 -14.61 -7.44
C PHE A 145 -13.49 -15.87 -6.65
N ASN A 146 -12.29 -16.41 -6.84
CA ASN A 146 -11.82 -17.51 -6.01
C ASN A 146 -11.33 -17.01 -4.64
N ILE A 147 -10.98 -17.94 -3.74
CA ILE A 147 -10.47 -17.64 -2.39
C ILE A 147 -9.19 -16.81 -2.36
N ASN A 148 -8.48 -16.67 -3.48
CA ASN A 148 -7.26 -15.87 -3.65
C ASN A 148 -7.54 -14.53 -4.34
N ASN A 149 -8.81 -14.11 -4.44
CA ASN A 149 -9.27 -12.89 -5.11
C ASN A 149 -8.92 -12.78 -6.60
N THR A 150 -8.65 -13.89 -7.28
CA THR A 150 -8.52 -13.87 -8.75
C THR A 150 -9.88 -14.06 -9.42
N PRO A 151 -10.18 -13.34 -10.52
CA PRO A 151 -11.43 -13.51 -11.25
C PRO A 151 -11.56 -14.95 -11.79
N LEU A 152 -12.73 -15.57 -11.63
CA LEU A 152 -13.04 -16.86 -12.23
C LEU A 152 -13.34 -16.68 -13.72
N THR A 153 -12.86 -17.62 -14.54
CA THR A 153 -13.19 -17.69 -15.97
C THR A 153 -14.67 -18.03 -16.17
N ASN A 154 -15.23 -17.71 -17.34
CA ASN A 154 -16.62 -18.04 -17.67
C ASN A 154 -16.93 -19.54 -17.45
N ASN A 155 -16.03 -20.43 -17.85
CA ASN A 155 -16.20 -21.89 -17.67
C ASN A 155 -16.24 -22.31 -16.20
N GLU A 156 -15.49 -21.63 -15.32
CA GLU A 156 -15.51 -21.90 -13.88
C GLU A 156 -16.80 -21.40 -13.23
N ILE A 157 -17.28 -20.22 -13.66
CA ILE A 157 -18.57 -19.67 -13.23
C ILE A 157 -19.73 -20.59 -13.65
N TYR A 158 -19.68 -21.20 -14.84
CA TYR A 158 -20.70 -22.18 -15.26
C TYR A 158 -20.66 -23.46 -14.41
N LYS A 159 -19.46 -23.95 -14.05
CA LYS A 159 -19.32 -25.15 -13.22
C LYS A 159 -19.86 -24.94 -11.80
N THR A 160 -19.58 -23.79 -11.17
CA THR A 160 -20.09 -23.47 -9.81
C THR A 160 -21.61 -23.28 -9.77
N ASN A 161 -22.22 -22.85 -10.86
CA ASN A 161 -23.67 -22.64 -10.95
C ASN A 161 -24.46 -23.90 -11.30
N ASN A 162 -23.80 -24.92 -11.83
CA ASN A 162 -24.42 -26.19 -12.25
C ASN A 162 -23.91 -27.40 -11.46
N THR A 163 -23.14 -27.22 -10.39
CA THR A 163 -22.84 -28.34 -9.49
C THR A 163 -24.12 -28.67 -8.73
N PRO A 164 -24.67 -29.89 -8.84
CA PRO A 164 -25.86 -30.26 -8.09
C PRO A 164 -25.54 -30.17 -6.59
N LEU A 165 -26.44 -29.55 -5.81
CA LEU A 165 -26.39 -29.66 -4.36
C LEU A 165 -26.44 -31.15 -4.02
N LYS A 166 -25.41 -31.68 -3.34
CA LYS A 166 -25.48 -33.03 -2.78
C LYS A 166 -26.76 -33.10 -1.94
N PRO A 167 -27.66 -34.07 -2.18
CA PRO A 167 -28.85 -34.19 -1.35
C PRO A 167 -28.41 -34.45 0.09
N ASN A 168 -28.95 -33.66 1.02
CA ASN A 168 -28.88 -33.96 2.45
C ASN A 168 -29.57 -35.30 2.66
N ILE A 169 -28.79 -36.35 2.89
CA ILE A 169 -29.32 -37.60 3.43
C ILE A 169 -29.59 -37.33 4.91
N PHE A 170 -30.83 -36.99 5.23
CA PHE A 170 -31.38 -37.24 6.56
C PHE A 170 -31.76 -38.72 6.60
N PHE A 171 -30.92 -39.53 7.23
CA PHE A 171 -31.22 -40.54 8.26
C PHE A 171 -29.90 -41.01 8.86
#